data_AF-A0A1F2H8S4-F1
#
_entry.id   AF-A0A1F2H8S4-F1
#
_cell.length_a   1.000
_cell.length_b   1.000
_cell.length_c   1.000
_cell.angle_alpha   90.00
_cell.angle_beta   90.00
_cell.angle_gamma   90.00
#
_symmetry.space_group_name_H-M   'P 1'
#
loop_
_entity.id
_entity.type
_entity.pdbx_description
1 polymer ?
#
loop_
_entity_poly.entity_id
_entity_poly.type
_entity_poly.pdbx_seq_one_letter_code
_entity_poly.pdbx_strand_id
1 'polypeptide(L)' 'MNSKYKDKLVGVYAPGNYGHTSVLDQTQEFSRWFWSNRKDMELISIKLGIDIKKLNRILTLEQLPDDELLNEMMKLCK' A
#
# COMPACT_ATOMS: atom_id res chain seq x y z
N MET A 1 -7.63 -33.20 -5.45
CA MET A 1 -7.10 -31.98 -6.09
C MET A 1 -7.36 -30.83 -5.12
N ASN A 2 -6.32 -30.33 -4.46
CA ASN A 2 -6.42 -29.47 -3.28
C ASN A 2 -6.60 -27.98 -3.64
N SER A 3 -7.52 -27.33 -2.90
CA SER A 3 -7.61 -25.90 -2.61
C SER A 3 -7.78 -24.91 -3.77
N LYS A 4 -9.04 -24.54 -4.06
CA LYS A 4 -9.42 -23.30 -4.78
C LYS A 4 -9.99 -22.24 -3.82
N TYR A 5 -9.54 -22.23 -2.56
CA TYR A 5 -9.83 -21.12 -1.66
C TYR A 5 -8.94 -19.94 -2.00
N LYS A 6 -9.35 -19.13 -2.97
CA LYS A 6 -8.94 -17.72 -3.12
C LYS A 6 -9.93 -16.89 -3.94
N ASP A 7 -11.21 -17.28 -3.90
CA ASP A 7 -12.35 -16.45 -4.31
C ASP A 7 -12.67 -15.43 -3.21
N LYS A 8 -11.77 -14.47 -2.98
CA LYS A 8 -12.09 -13.17 -2.34
C LYS A 8 -10.94 -12.18 -2.43
N LEU A 9 -10.39 -11.96 -3.63
CA LEU A 9 -9.58 -10.76 -3.84
C LEU A 9 -10.54 -9.58 -4.07
N VAL A 10 -10.80 -8.94 -2.94
CA VAL A 10 -11.26 -7.56 -2.73
C VAL A 10 -11.22 -6.68 -3.98
N GLY A 11 -12.36 -6.04 -4.25
CA GLY A 11 -12.66 -5.04 -5.27
C GLY A 11 -11.50 -4.63 -6.16
N VAL A 12 -11.58 -5.03 -7.43
CA VAL A 12 -10.85 -4.42 -8.53
C VAL A 12 -11.12 -2.91 -8.49
N TYR A 13 -10.21 -2.14 -7.91
CA TYR A 13 -10.17 -0.69 -8.09
C TYR A 13 -9.67 -0.48 -9.53
N ALA A 14 -10.61 -0.33 -10.46
CA ALA A 14 -10.31 -0.05 -11.85
C ALA A 14 -9.38 1.18 -11.91
N PRO A 15 -8.20 1.11 -12.52
CA PRO A 15 -7.31 2.25 -12.63
C PRO A 15 -7.95 3.26 -13.59
N GLY A 16 -8.61 4.26 -13.03
CA GLY A 16 -9.01 5.46 -13.75
C GLY A 16 -7.74 6.20 -14.17
N ASN A 17 -7.58 6.40 -15.46
CA ASN A 17 -6.52 7.18 -16.08
C ASN A 17 -6.56 8.64 -15.56
N TYR A 18 -5.88 8.93 -14.46
CA TYR A 18 -5.68 10.29 -13.96
C TYR A 18 -4.19 10.62 -14.00
N GLY A 19 -3.80 11.37 -15.04
CA GLY A 19 -2.43 11.82 -15.31
C GLY A 19 -1.89 12.88 -14.34
N HIS A 20 -2.25 12.81 -13.06
CA HIS A 20 -1.67 13.59 -11.98
C HIS A 20 -1.53 12.63 -10.80
N THR A 21 -0.30 12.26 -10.43
CA THR A 21 -0.03 11.36 -9.28
C THR A 21 -0.52 12.02 -8.00
N SER A 22 -1.79 11.81 -7.69
CA SER A 22 -2.41 12.26 -6.45
C SER A 22 -1.87 11.43 -5.30
N VAL A 23 -1.82 12.00 -4.09
CA VAL A 23 -1.41 11.31 -2.86
C VAL A 23 -2.11 9.95 -2.71
N LEU A 24 -3.39 9.89 -3.09
CA LEU A 24 -4.18 8.67 -3.11
C LEU A 24 -3.64 7.62 -4.10
N ASP A 25 -3.26 8.02 -5.32
CA ASP A 25 -2.76 7.12 -6.36
C ASP A 25 -1.42 6.49 -5.98
N GLN A 26 -0.49 7.32 -5.47
CA GLN A 26 0.79 6.85 -4.95
C GLN A 26 0.63 5.95 -3.71
N THR A 27 -0.33 6.26 -2.84
CA THR A 27 -0.66 5.40 -1.68
C THR A 27 -1.21 4.05 -2.15
N GLN A 28 -2.04 4.04 -3.19
CA GLN A 28 -2.54 2.81 -3.80
C GLN A 28 -1.43 1.99 -4.46
N GLU A 29 -0.50 2.65 -5.16
CA GLU A 29 0.68 2.00 -5.73
C GLU A 29 1.52 1.33 -4.63
N PHE A 30 1.81 2.05 -3.55
CA PHE A 30 2.52 1.51 -2.41
C PHE A 30 1.79 0.30 -1.79
N SER A 31 0.47 0.39 -1.60
CA SER A 31 -0.32 -0.74 -1.06
C SER A 31 -0.22 -1.97 -1.96
N ARG A 32 -0.35 -1.81 -3.29
CA ARG A 32 -0.17 -2.91 -4.25
C ARG A 32 1.23 -3.51 -4.17
N TRP A 33 2.27 -2.67 -4.14
CA TRP A 33 3.65 -3.12 -4.02
C TRP A 33 3.89 -3.88 -2.71
N PHE A 34 3.35 -3.38 -1.59
CA PHE A 34 3.48 -4.01 -0.26
C PHE A 34 2.89 -5.43 -0.26
N TRP A 35 1.66 -5.60 -0.77
CA TRP A 35 0.99 -6.90 -0.82
C TRP A 35 1.63 -7.86 -1.83
N SER A 36 2.14 -7.34 -2.95
CA SER A 36 2.81 -8.14 -3.98
C SER A 36 4.15 -8.69 -3.49
N ASN A 37 4.92 -7.87 -2.77
CA ASN A 37 6.24 -8.25 -2.26
C ASN A 37 6.18 -9.02 -0.92
N ARG A 38 4.99 -9.29 -0.38
CA ARG A 38 4.78 -10.00 0.91
C ARG A 38 5.66 -9.44 2.03
N LYS A 39 5.82 -8.12 2.09
CA LYS A 39 6.73 -7.50 3.06
C LYS A 39 6.20 -7.65 4.48
N ASP A 40 7.14 -7.83 5.40
CA ASP A 40 6.83 -7.85 6.82
C ASP A 40 6.42 -6.44 7.27
N MET A 41 5.28 -6.35 7.96
CA MET A 41 4.69 -5.07 8.35
C MET A 41 5.55 -4.36 9.39
N GLU A 42 6.23 -5.10 10.27
CA GLU A 42 7.12 -4.55 11.29
C GLU A 42 8.40 -3.99 10.66
N LEU A 43 8.98 -4.71 9.70
CA LEU A 43 10.17 -4.25 8.99
C LEU A 43 9.90 -2.94 8.23
N ILE A 44 8.77 -2.85 7.55
CA ILE A 44 8.40 -1.66 6.78
C ILE A 44 8.03 -0.50 7.70
N SER A 45 7.34 -0.76 8.82
CA SER A 45 7.02 0.29 9.79
C SER A 45 8.30 0.87 10.41
N ILE A 46 9.29 0.04 10.74
CA ILE A 46 10.61 0.47 11.23
C ILE A 46 11.33 1.30 10.15
N LYS A 47 11.33 0.85 8.90
CA LYS A 47 12.01 1.55 7.79
C LYS A 47 11.40 2.92 7.49
N LEU A 48 10.09 3.05 7.64
CA LEU A 48 9.35 4.31 7.48
C LEU A 48 9.31 5.15 8.76
N GLY A 49 9.80 4.63 9.89
CA GLY A 49 9.76 5.30 11.19
C GLY A 49 8.34 5.54 11.72
N ILE A 50 7.37 4.71 11.33
CA ILE A 50 5.96 4.82 11.75
C ILE A 50 5.52 3.60 12.55
N ASP A 51 4.42 3.76 13.29
CA ASP A 51 3.77 2.64 13.98
C ASP A 51 3.10 1.66 13.00
N ILE A 52 3.07 0.38 13.35
CA ILE A 52 2.43 -0.69 12.57
C ILE A 52 0.94 -0.38 12.32
N LYS A 53 0.22 0.18 13.30
CA LYS A 53 -1.19 0.56 13.13
C LYS A 53 -1.34 1.70 12.14
N LYS A 54 -0.42 2.68 12.15
CA LYS A 54 -0.41 3.78 11.18
C LYS A 54 -0.18 3.23 9.77
N LEU A 55 0.79 2.35 9.60
CA LEU A 55 1.03 1.66 8.33
C LEU A 55 -0.21 0.87 7.87
N ASN A 56 -0.85 0.10 8.75
CA ASN A 56 -2.04 -0.66 8.40
C ASN A 56 -3.19 0.24 7.91
N ARG A 57 -3.44 1.37 8.59
CA ARG A 57 -4.46 2.35 8.16
C ARG A 57 -4.18 2.93 6.78
N ILE A 58 -2.91 3.16 6.46
CA ILE A 58 -2.50 3.66 5.15
C ILE A 58 -2.70 2.57 4.08
N LEU A 59 -2.33 1.33 4.38
CA LEU A 59 -2.49 0.19 3.46
C LEU A 59 -3.97 -0.10 3.16
N THR A 60 -4.86 0.12 4.13
CA THR A 60 -6.32 0.02 3.96
C THR A 60 -6.98 1.29 3.42
N LEU A 61 -6.18 2.33 3.12
CA LEU A 61 -6.66 3.66 2.68
C LEU A 61 -7.63 4.34 3.67
N GLU A 62 -7.60 3.95 4.95
CA GLU A 62 -8.34 4.62 6.03
C GLU A 62 -7.72 5.99 6.33
N GLN A 63 -6.40 6.08 6.17
CA GLN A 63 -5.63 7.31 6.37
C GLN A 63 -4.68 7.52 5.19
N LEU A 64 -4.59 8.75 4.70
CA LEU A 64 -3.56 9.11 3.72
C LEU A 64 -2.27 9.52 4.44
N PRO A 65 -1.10 9.14 3.91
CA PRO A 65 0.18 9.63 4.42
C PRO A 65 0.39 11.10 4.04
N ASP A 66 1.17 11.81 4.86
CA ASP A 66 1.69 13.14 4.54
C ASP A 66 2.71 13.06 3.38
N ASP A 67 2.95 14.17 2.67
CA ASP A 67 3.85 14.22 1.50
C ASP A 67 5.25 13.64 1.76
N GLU A 68 5.84 13.92 2.94
CA GLU A 68 7.17 13.40 3.30
C GLU A 68 7.15 11.86 3.45
N LEU A 69 6.15 11.35 4.17
CA LEU A 69 5.97 9.92 4.38
C LEU A 69 5.67 9.20 3.06
N LEU A 70 4.85 9.82 2.21
CA LEU A 70 4.53 9.30 0.88
C LEU A 70 5.76 9.22 -0.01
N ASN A 71 6.62 10.24 0.01
CA ASN A 71 7.87 10.22 -0.74
C ASN A 71 8.80 9.07 -0.29
N GLU A 72 8.92 8.84 1.02
CA GLU A 72 9.67 7.69 1.54
C GLU A 72 9.04 6.35 1.14
N MET A 73 7.72 6.24 1.21
CA MET A 73 6.97 5.06 0.75
C MET A 73 7.24 4.77 -0.74
N MET A 74 7.19 5.79 -1.60
CA MET A 74 7.46 5.66 -3.03
C MET A 74 8.93 5.29 -3.32
N LYS A 75 9.88 5.75 -2.50
CA LYS A 75 11.29 5.28 -2.60
C LYS A 75 11.42 3.79 -2.29
N LEU A 76 10.59 3.25 -1.40
CA LEU A 76 10.58 1.81 -1.14
C LEU A 76 10.05 1.00 -2.32
N CYS A 77 9.14 1.58 -3.11
CA CYS A 77 8.56 0.93 -4.29
C CYS A 77 9.52 0.81 -5.48
N LYS A 78 10.59 1.60 -5.52
CA LYS A 78 11.67 1.53 -6.52
C LYS A 78 12.72 0.48 -6.14
#